data_AF-A0A4U6X4B6-F1
#
_entry.id   AF-A0A4U6X4B6-F1
#
_cell.length_a   1.000
_cell.length_b   1.000
_cell.length_c   1.000
_cell.angle_alpha   90.00
_cell.angle_beta   90.00
_cell.angle_gamma   90.00
#
_symmetry.space_group_name_H-M   'P 1'
#
loop_
_entity.id
_entity.type
_entity.pdbx_description
1 polymer ?
#
loop_
_entity_poly.entity_id
_entity_poly.type
_entity_poly.pdbx_seq_one_letter_code
_entity_poly.pdbx_strand_id
1 'polypeptide(L)'
;MSHSASVLSKSLQSITAANIRELQKQREQYEARKSAVLAEADGRHRLDQGERISCLLGSVRDLYRGGRDSSNNSSSSSNVEVNNAERLLAQSGYDPSVPAHMLRSCEDLLRSKLDVQSHRFSMLASALVPPPSRSDSWFASSWVTKRP
;
A
#
# COMPACT_ATOMS: atom_id res chain seq x y z
N MET A 1 32.63 -3.12 29.54
CA MET A 1 31.70 -3.79 28.60
C MET A 1 30.85 -2.82 27.74
N SER A 2 31.25 -1.55 27.59
CA SER A 2 30.46 -0.52 26.86
C SER A 2 30.61 -0.59 25.33
N HIS A 3 31.78 -1.00 24.83
CA HIS A 3 32.08 -1.02 23.39
C HIS A 3 31.21 -2.02 22.60
N SER A 4 30.95 -3.21 23.15
CA SER A 4 30.12 -4.23 22.48
C SER A 4 28.66 -3.80 22.32
N ALA A 5 28.08 -3.14 23.34
CA ALA A 5 26.72 -2.60 23.27
C ALA A 5 26.58 -1.47 22.23
N SER A 6 27.60 -0.61 22.11
CA SER A 6 27.64 0.46 21.10
C SER A 6 27.72 -0.08 19.67
N VAL A 7 28.54 -1.12 19.42
CA VAL A 7 28.67 -1.75 18.09
C VAL A 7 27.38 -2.46 17.68
N LEU A 8 26.71 -3.14 18.61
CA LEU A 8 25.41 -3.77 18.37
C LEU A 8 24.32 -2.74 18.04
N SER A 9 24.27 -1.63 18.80
CA SER A 9 23.34 -0.53 18.54
C SER A 9 23.53 0.08 17.14
N LYS A 10 24.77 0.32 16.71
CA LYS A 10 25.09 0.79 15.35
C LYS A 10 24.67 -0.21 14.27
N SER A 11 24.87 -1.51 14.51
CA SER A 11 24.45 -2.56 13.58
C SER A 11 22.94 -2.60 13.41
N LEU A 12 22.18 -2.57 14.52
CA LEU A 12 20.71 -2.53 14.47
C LEU A 12 20.19 -1.28 13.77
N GLN A 13 20.77 -0.11 14.04
CA GLN A 13 20.42 1.13 13.32
C GLN A 13 20.67 1.01 11.81
N SER A 14 21.79 0.41 11.40
CA SER A 14 22.11 0.17 9.98
C SER A 14 21.12 -0.79 9.33
N ILE A 15 20.76 -1.88 10.02
CA ILE A 15 19.76 -2.85 9.55
C ILE A 15 18.39 -2.19 9.41
N THR A 16 17.96 -1.41 10.40
CA THR A 16 16.70 -0.66 10.34
C THR A 16 16.69 0.33 9.17
N ALA A 17 17.78 1.08 8.97
CA ALA A 17 17.89 2.00 7.85
C ALA A 17 17.92 1.30 6.47
N ALA A 18 18.50 0.10 6.38
CA ALA A 18 18.43 -0.73 5.18
C ALA A 18 17.00 -1.22 4.91
N ASN A 19 16.29 -1.69 5.93
CA ASN A 19 14.89 -2.12 5.82
C ASN A 19 13.95 -0.97 5.41
N ILE A 20 14.12 0.22 5.97
CA ILE A 20 13.33 1.40 5.58
C ILE A 20 13.53 1.71 4.09
N ARG A 21 14.77 1.71 3.60
CA ARG A 21 15.07 1.96 2.18
C ARG A 21 14.45 0.90 1.27
N GLU A 22 14.49 -0.37 1.67
CA GLU A 22 13.87 -1.45 0.90
C GLU A 22 12.34 -1.32 0.89
N LEU A 23 11.71 -0.98 2.02
CA LEU A 23 10.26 -0.72 2.08
C LEU A 23 9.86 0.48 1.21
N GLN A 24 10.66 1.54 1.20
CA GLN A 24 10.43 2.70 0.33
C GLN A 24 10.51 2.33 -1.14
N LYS A 25 11.53 1.56 -1.53
CA LYS A 25 11.67 1.05 -2.90
C LYS A 25 10.48 0.18 -3.32
N GLN A 26 10.03 -0.71 -2.44
CA GLN A 26 8.85 -1.55 -2.68
C GLN A 26 7.58 -0.70 -2.84
N ARG A 27 7.42 0.34 -2.02
CA ARG A 27 6.31 1.29 -2.13
C ARG A 27 6.35 2.02 -3.48
N GLU A 28 7.49 2.58 -3.87
CA GLU A 28 7.64 3.30 -5.15
C GLU A 28 7.32 2.40 -6.35
N GLN A 29 7.82 1.17 -6.33
CA GLN A 29 7.52 0.18 -7.38
C GLN A 29 6.03 -0.17 -7.40
N TYR A 30 5.39 -0.31 -6.24
CA TYR A 30 3.97 -0.57 -6.14
C TYR A 30 3.14 0.60 -6.68
N GLU A 31 3.43 1.84 -6.26
CA GLU A 31 2.73 3.05 -6.71
C GLU A 31 2.88 3.26 -8.22
N ALA A 32 4.08 3.04 -8.77
CA ALA A 32 4.31 3.11 -10.21
C ALA A 32 3.40 2.11 -10.96
N ARG A 33 3.34 0.85 -10.52
CA ARG A 33 2.46 -0.15 -11.13
C ARG A 33 0.98 0.18 -10.96
N LYS A 34 0.57 0.60 -9.76
CA LYS A 34 -0.81 1.02 -9.47
C LYS A 34 -1.25 2.17 -10.38
N SER A 35 -0.41 3.20 -10.53
CA SER A 35 -0.72 4.34 -11.38
C SER A 35 -0.87 3.95 -12.85
N ALA A 36 -0.03 3.05 -13.35
CA ALA A 36 -0.14 2.53 -14.72
C ALA A 36 -1.45 1.75 -14.94
N VAL A 37 -1.83 0.90 -13.98
CA VAL A 37 -3.08 0.12 -14.02
C VAL A 37 -4.30 1.03 -13.98
N LEU A 38 -4.31 2.05 -13.12
CA LEU A 38 -5.42 3.00 -13.04
C LEU A 38 -5.52 3.82 -14.35
N ALA A 39 -4.40 4.26 -14.91
CA ALA A 39 -4.39 4.95 -16.19
C ALA A 39 -4.89 4.06 -17.34
N GLU A 40 -4.53 2.77 -17.36
CA GLU A 40 -5.05 1.82 -18.34
C GLU A 40 -6.55 1.60 -18.18
N ALA A 41 -7.03 1.41 -16.94
CA ALA A 41 -8.45 1.22 -16.64
C ALA A 41 -9.29 2.47 -16.93
N ASP A 42 -8.73 3.67 -16.76
CA ASP A 42 -9.42 4.93 -17.08
C ASP A 42 -9.34 5.29 -18.57
N GLY A 43 -8.33 4.80 -19.29
CA GLY A 43 -8.21 4.90 -20.75
C GLY A 43 -9.16 3.99 -21.52
N ARG A 44 -9.61 2.88 -20.90
CA ARG A 44 -10.70 2.05 -21.40
C ARG A 44 -12.01 2.83 -21.27
N HIS A 45 -12.49 3.35 -22.39
CA HIS A 45 -13.57 4.33 -22.50
C HIS A 45 -14.87 3.93 -21.77
N ARG A 46 -15.78 4.90 -21.57
CA ARG A 46 -17.12 4.80 -20.93
C ARG A 46 -18.04 3.65 -21.42
N LEU A 47 -17.68 2.97 -22.51
CA LEU A 47 -18.53 2.03 -23.23
C LEU A 47 -18.38 0.57 -22.75
N ASP A 48 -17.30 0.22 -22.06
CA ASP A 48 -17.15 -1.15 -21.55
C ASP A 48 -16.65 -1.17 -20.11
N GLN A 49 -17.60 -1.01 -19.19
CA GLN A 49 -17.35 -1.17 -17.77
C GLN A 49 -16.80 -2.56 -17.43
N GLY A 50 -17.15 -3.58 -18.21
CA GLY A 50 -16.64 -4.94 -18.03
C GLY A 50 -15.15 -5.04 -18.33
N GLU A 51 -14.67 -4.42 -19.40
CA GLU A 51 -13.24 -4.37 -19.73
C GLU A 51 -12.41 -3.64 -18.67
N ARG A 52 -12.96 -2.57 -18.07
CA ARG A 52 -12.31 -1.84 -16.97
C ARG A 52 -12.17 -2.73 -15.74
N ILE A 53 -13.24 -3.43 -15.36
CA ILE A 53 -13.24 -4.37 -14.23
C ILE A 53 -12.28 -5.53 -14.52
N SER A 54 -12.23 -6.06 -15.75
CA SER A 54 -11.31 -7.12 -16.15
C SER A 54 -9.84 -6.71 -16.01
N CYS A 55 -9.49 -5.50 -16.47
CA CYS A 55 -8.15 -4.92 -16.32
C CYS A 55 -7.75 -4.79 -14.84
N LEU A 56 -8.65 -4.25 -14.01
CA LEU A 56 -8.44 -4.09 -12.58
C LEU A 56 -8.30 -5.45 -11.86
N LEU A 57 -9.12 -6.44 -12.22
CA LEU A 57 -9.07 -7.79 -11.65
C LEU A 57 -7.72 -8.47 -11.92
N GLY A 58 -7.26 -8.45 -13.17
CA GLY A 58 -5.95 -9.01 -13.54
C GLY A 58 -4.83 -8.35 -12.74
N SER A 59 -4.88 -7.02 -12.65
CA SER A 59 -3.87 -6.23 -11.96
C SER A 59 -3.85 -6.43 -10.45
N VAL A 60 -5.03 -6.50 -9.80
CA VAL A 60 -5.15 -6.82 -8.37
C VAL A 60 -4.57 -8.22 -8.11
N ARG A 61 -4.87 -9.20 -8.96
CA ARG A 61 -4.32 -10.57 -8.82
C ARG A 61 -2.80 -10.58 -8.94
N ASP A 62 -2.25 -9.87 -9.92
CA ASP A 62 -0.82 -9.86 -10.19
C ASP A 62 -0.03 -9.11 -9.10
N LEU A 63 -0.57 -7.99 -8.60
CA LEU A 63 0.03 -7.22 -7.52
C LEU A 63 -0.02 -7.96 -6.18
N TYR A 64 -1.10 -8.70 -5.90
CA TYR A 64 -1.22 -9.49 -4.68
C TYR A 64 -0.40 -10.79 -4.74
N ARG A 65 -0.22 -11.40 -5.92
CA ARG A 65 0.63 -12.60 -6.12
C ARG A 65 2.13 -12.27 -6.16
N GLY A 66 2.50 -11.09 -6.65
CA GLY A 66 3.88 -10.63 -6.76
C GLY A 66 4.48 -10.08 -5.47
N GLY A 67 3.68 -9.86 -4.43
CA GLY A 67 4.17 -9.56 -3.08
C GLY A 67 4.81 -10.81 -2.49
N ARG A 68 6.09 -10.72 -2.12
CA ARG A 68 6.93 -11.83 -1.62
C ARG A 68 6.40 -12.56 -0.38
N ASP A 69 5.27 -12.11 0.19
CA ASP A 69 4.46 -12.76 1.21
C ASP A 69 3.34 -13.61 0.59
N SER A 70 3.70 -14.64 -0.18
CA SER A 70 2.82 -15.80 -0.39
C SER A 70 2.67 -16.64 0.89
N SER A 71 3.33 -16.25 1.97
CA SER A 71 3.23 -16.85 3.30
C SER A 71 2.41 -15.92 4.20
N ASN A 72 1.21 -16.34 4.58
CA ASN A 72 0.42 -15.80 5.69
C ASN A 72 -0.37 -14.49 5.57
N ASN A 73 -0.64 -13.92 4.39
CA ASN A 73 -1.72 -12.92 4.29
C ASN A 73 -2.67 -13.09 3.09
N SER A 74 -2.97 -14.35 2.79
CA SER A 74 -4.29 -14.71 2.27
C SER A 74 -5.32 -14.45 3.36
N SER A 75 -5.67 -13.18 3.61
CA SER A 75 -6.95 -12.88 4.22
C SER A 75 -8.00 -13.52 3.30
N SER A 76 -8.58 -14.65 3.71
CA SER A 76 -9.50 -15.47 2.91
C SER A 76 -10.60 -14.62 2.28
N SER A 77 -11.02 -13.59 3.01
CA SER A 77 -11.97 -12.55 2.57
C SER A 77 -11.50 -11.77 1.33
N SER A 78 -10.22 -11.40 1.21
CA SER A 78 -9.72 -10.65 0.05
C SER A 78 -9.75 -11.45 -1.25
N ASN A 79 -9.43 -12.75 -1.17
CA ASN A 79 -9.55 -13.67 -2.29
C ASN A 79 -11.02 -13.96 -2.61
N VAL A 80 -11.88 -14.09 -1.60
CA VAL A 80 -13.33 -14.25 -1.80
C VAL A 80 -13.92 -13.06 -2.54
N GLU A 81 -13.58 -11.83 -2.15
CA GLU A 81 -14.05 -10.61 -2.80
C GLU A 81 -13.59 -10.50 -4.26
N VAL A 82 -12.33 -10.82 -4.56
CA VAL A 82 -11.80 -10.83 -5.94
C VAL A 82 -12.47 -11.92 -6.78
N ASN A 83 -12.68 -13.12 -6.22
CA ASN A 83 -13.38 -14.20 -6.89
C ASN A 83 -14.87 -13.87 -7.13
N ASN A 84 -15.51 -13.18 -6.19
CA ASN A 84 -16.89 -12.73 -6.35
C ASN A 84 -17.01 -11.67 -7.44
N ALA A 85 -16.05 -10.75 -7.51
CA ALA A 85 -15.96 -9.75 -8.58
C ALA A 85 -15.78 -10.40 -9.97
N GLU A 86 -14.95 -11.44 -10.08
CA GLU A 86 -14.77 -12.21 -11.31
C GLU A 86 -16.07 -12.92 -11.73
N ARG A 87 -16.76 -13.57 -10.79
CA ARG A 87 -18.04 -14.23 -11.07
C ARG A 87 -19.12 -13.24 -11.49
N LEU A 88 -19.19 -12.08 -10.82
CA LEU A 88 -20.13 -11.02 -11.17
C LEU A 88 -19.87 -10.48 -12.57
N LEU A 89 -18.59 -10.27 -12.93
CA LEU A 89 -18.20 -9.86 -14.27
C LEU A 89 -18.62 -10.90 -15.32
N ALA A 90 -18.33 -12.19 -15.06
CA ALA A 90 -18.74 -13.28 -15.94
C ALA A 90 -20.27 -13.33 -16.11
N GLN A 91 -21.04 -13.19 -15.02
CA GLN A 91 -22.49 -13.19 -15.07
C GLN A 91 -23.04 -12.00 -15.89
N SER A 92 -22.46 -10.81 -15.72
CA SER A 92 -22.91 -9.61 -16.42
C SER A 92 -22.79 -9.67 -17.95
N GLY A 93 -21.89 -10.54 -18.47
CA GLY A 93 -21.75 -10.75 -19.91
C GLY A 93 -22.90 -11.56 -20.53
N TYR A 94 -23.63 -12.34 -19.74
CA TYR A 94 -24.71 -13.21 -20.21
C TYR A 94 -26.09 -12.82 -19.66
N ASP A 95 -26.13 -12.16 -18.51
CA ASP A 95 -27.34 -11.87 -17.76
C ASP A 95 -27.60 -10.34 -17.74
N PRO A 96 -28.56 -9.84 -18.55
CA PRO A 96 -28.89 -8.42 -18.60
C PRO A 96 -29.64 -7.94 -17.34
N SER A 97 -30.02 -8.84 -16.43
CA SER A 97 -30.61 -8.47 -15.14
C SER A 97 -29.58 -7.95 -14.14
N VAL A 98 -28.28 -8.17 -14.38
CA VAL A 98 -27.21 -7.62 -13.55
C VAL A 98 -27.20 -6.11 -13.65
N PRO A 99 -27.48 -5.38 -12.57
CA PRO A 99 -27.64 -3.95 -12.65
C PRO A 99 -26.28 -3.25 -12.67
N ALA A 100 -26.15 -2.20 -13.48
CA ALA A 100 -24.91 -1.45 -13.67
C ALA A 100 -24.31 -0.88 -12.36
N HIS A 101 -25.12 -0.66 -11.31
CA HIS A 101 -24.62 -0.21 -10.02
C HIS A 101 -23.79 -1.28 -9.28
N MET A 102 -24.09 -2.57 -9.50
CA MET A 102 -23.29 -3.66 -8.94
C MET A 102 -21.91 -3.74 -9.61
N LEU A 103 -21.84 -3.53 -10.92
CA LEU A 103 -20.58 -3.42 -11.64
C LEU A 103 -19.77 -2.20 -11.16
N ARG A 104 -20.41 -1.05 -10.91
CA ARG A 104 -19.74 0.11 -10.31
C ARG A 104 -19.16 -0.20 -8.94
N SER A 105 -19.96 -0.83 -8.07
CA SER A 105 -19.52 -1.22 -6.72
C SER A 105 -18.35 -2.20 -6.76
N CYS A 106 -18.36 -3.11 -7.74
CA CYS A 106 -17.25 -4.04 -8.01
C CYS A 106 -15.98 -3.29 -8.44
N GLU A 107 -16.11 -2.33 -9.35
CA GLU A 107 -15.01 -1.49 -9.80
C GLU A 107 -14.39 -0.67 -8.66
N ASP A 108 -15.23 -0.06 -7.82
CA ASP A 108 -14.80 0.72 -6.65
C ASP A 108 -14.11 -0.15 -5.59
N LEU A 109 -14.62 -1.37 -5.37
CA LEU A 109 -14.00 -2.37 -4.50
C LEU A 109 -12.57 -2.69 -4.97
N LEU A 110 -12.37 -2.91 -6.27
CA LEU A 110 -11.06 -3.23 -6.84
C LEU A 110 -10.08 -2.06 -6.71
N ARG A 111 -10.53 -0.81 -6.93
CA ARG A 111 -9.71 0.38 -6.69
C ARG A 111 -9.33 0.51 -5.22
N SER A 112 -10.30 0.35 -4.31
CA SER A 112 -10.07 0.40 -2.87
C SER A 112 -9.03 -0.64 -2.41
N LYS A 113 -9.04 -1.85 -2.99
CA LYS A 113 -8.00 -2.86 -2.70
C LYS A 113 -6.59 -2.39 -3.07
N LEU A 114 -6.44 -1.69 -4.20
CA LEU A 114 -5.15 -1.10 -4.58
C LEU A 114 -4.71 -0.02 -3.58
N ASP A 115 -5.65 0.80 -3.09
CA ASP A 115 -5.37 1.82 -2.08
C ASP A 115 -4.99 1.23 -0.71
N VAL A 116 -5.61 0.12 -0.31
CA VAL A 116 -5.27 -0.57 0.94
C VAL A 116 -3.81 -1.02 0.94
N GLN A 117 -3.29 -1.55 -0.17
CA GLN A 117 -1.87 -1.94 -0.24
C GLN A 117 -0.92 -0.73 -0.21
N SER A 118 -1.26 0.37 -0.89
CA SER A 118 -0.54 1.64 -0.75
C SER A 118 -0.44 2.07 0.71
N HIS A 119 -1.55 2.01 1.44
CA HIS A 119 -1.60 2.39 2.86
C HIS A 119 -0.77 1.45 3.74
N ARG A 120 -0.78 0.13 3.47
CA ARG A 120 0.05 -0.85 4.19
C ARG A 120 1.53 -0.53 4.10
N PHE A 121 2.04 -0.21 2.91
CA PHE A 121 3.45 0.18 2.76
C PHE A 121 3.78 1.48 3.52
N SER A 122 2.86 2.45 3.52
CA SER A 122 3.02 3.70 4.29
C SER A 122 3.07 3.45 5.80
N MET A 123 2.18 2.60 6.33
CA MET A 123 2.16 2.26 7.75
C MET A 123 3.43 1.50 8.17
N LEU A 124 3.85 0.50 7.38
CA LEU A 124 5.07 -0.26 7.65
C LEU A 124 6.30 0.64 7.67
N ALA A 125 6.45 1.53 6.70
CA ALA A 125 7.55 2.49 6.67
C ALA A 125 7.53 3.43 7.89
N SER A 126 6.35 3.92 8.29
CA SER A 126 6.21 4.80 9.46
C SER A 126 6.50 4.10 10.79
N ALA A 127 6.16 2.81 10.92
CA ALA A 127 6.38 2.05 12.15
C ALA A 127 7.87 1.75 12.42
N LEU A 128 8.70 1.74 11.39
CA LEU A 128 10.15 1.51 11.51
C LEU A 128 10.95 2.79 11.80
N VAL A 129 10.35 3.97 11.65
CA VAL A 129 10.97 5.24 12.03
C VAL A 129 10.69 5.49 13.52
N PRO A 130 11.69 5.45 14.40
CA PRO A 130 11.47 5.83 15.79
C PRO A 130 11.03 7.30 15.84
N PRO A 131 10.07 7.68 16.71
CA PRO A 131 9.73 9.08 16.90
C PRO A 131 11.01 9.84 17.28
N PRO A 132 11.19 11.09 16.81
CA PRO A 132 12.34 11.88 17.19
C PRO A 132 12.43 11.89 18.71
N SER A 133 13.56 11.43 19.25
CA SER A 133 13.84 11.46 20.68
C SER A 133 13.64 12.90 21.16
N ARG A 134 12.80 13.05 22.19
CA ARG A 134 12.33 14.31 22.73
C ARG A 134 13.43 15.08 23.51
N SER A 135 14.67 15.03 23.04
CA SER A 135 15.86 15.58 23.71
C SER A 135 16.51 16.78 23.02
N ASP A 136 16.18 17.09 21.76
CA ASP A 136 17.01 18.04 20.98
C ASP A 136 16.35 19.39 20.68
N SER A 137 15.49 19.91 21.58
CA SER A 137 14.91 21.26 21.39
C SER A 137 14.72 22.13 22.63
N TRP A 138 15.40 21.85 23.75
CA TRP A 138 15.27 22.68 24.97
C TRP A 138 16.56 23.35 25.46
N PHE A 139 17.62 23.38 24.64
CA PHE A 139 18.82 24.20 24.91
C PHE A 139 19.10 25.17 23.75
N ALA A 140 18.22 26.15 23.57
CA ALA A 140 18.55 27.38 22.84
C ALA A 140 17.74 28.56 23.38
N SER A 141 17.85 28.82 24.69
CA SER A 141 17.47 30.10 25.31
C SER A 141 18.19 30.23 26.64
N SER A 142 19.47 30.54 26.59
CA SER A 142 20.24 30.92 27.79
C SER A 142 20.71 32.37 27.65
N TRP A 143 20.20 33.20 28.56
CA TRP A 143 20.78 34.46 29.06
C TRP A 143 20.70 35.71 28.17
N VAL A 144 19.65 36.51 28.37
CA VAL A 144 19.79 37.96 28.55
C VAL A 144 19.19 38.32 29.91
N THR A 145 20.04 38.29 30.92
CA THR A 145 19.82 38.88 32.24
C THR A 145 20.31 40.32 32.22
N LYS A 146 19.44 41.29 32.54
CA LYS A 146 19.62 42.29 33.62
C LYS A 146 18.61 43.44 33.48
N ARG A 147 17.64 43.47 34.39
CA ARG A 147 17.15 44.70 35.05
C ARG A 147 18.18 45.10 36.14
N PRO A 148 18.27 46.37 36.55
CA PRO A 148 17.19 47.13 37.21
C PRO A 148 16.44 48.07 36.28
#